data_AF-A0A369MTJ7-F1
#
_entry.id   AF-A0A369MTJ7-F1
#
_cell.length_a   1.000
_cell.length_b   1.000
_cell.length_c   1.000
_cell.angle_alpha   90.00
_cell.angle_beta   90.00
_cell.angle_gamma   90.00
#
_symmetry.space_group_name_H-M   'P 1'
#
loop_
_entity.id
_entity.type
_entity.pdbx_description
1 polymer ?
#
loop_
_entity_poly.entity_id
_entity_poly.type
_entity_poly.pdbx_seq_one_letter_code
_entity_poly.pdbx_strand_id
1 'polypeptide(L)'
;MKTRARTFIAALTAMATMAGLASCAHSQPEPGYPICTENEIVTYEPTDTTKTVITIGRYTIFNSEPLQKALSERIPEASFAFVDAPGTNDVRAYVKEQAERNDLPDLVFSGMRVGSGEYAYDLSAEGFTGRYNLSSLEKLSVDGTLRQLPINSSVKGIFYNKMLFEEHGWEIPATLTEFYDLCDVITAEGIRPFVPCLKYSVQDVGLGLTSRELFGTAEKRAWYDDVVNKEASCEGLLEPYYEVLKQLYDRGIVVESDFTSSLTQIRQIMYAGEIAMIPGDLSMYSLYEQEKPDCEIDFIGFPTDTPNERWMQMSLGVNMMASQKSMENPEKKRILLDTLDFLSTDEGQAVLFECFSGISNVKSYQQNIRPEFWDVKNCLDAGSIYFADRIALSTDFETIFEWMRGNMTMQEIIEATDDFAPCNLYESMETPIIGKAAEDFTVLETSNLIADAMRDASGADVALLVNNYYYKGNSGKLYQGDISLADRFNLRSVTTDDVLTTYEISGADLKKLMEHPKIGGEEINATYALSGLKMEYAPWHAADQNVLSLTLPDGTEISDDAQYAVAAWAGSIDESYIGSILEAHADVGTNVDLMTAYLDRVGEVSPAKDGRITLIWD
;
A
#
# COMPACT_ATOMS: atom_id res chain seq x y z
N MET A 1 49.35 -55.85 59.62
CA MET A 1 48.23 -55.21 60.35
C MET A 1 47.12 -54.92 59.36
N LYS A 2 45.94 -55.50 59.62
CA LYS A 2 44.58 -55.14 59.15
C LYS A 2 44.46 -54.59 57.71
N THR A 3 44.22 -55.47 56.73
CA THR A 3 42.89 -55.82 56.13
C THR A 3 42.44 -54.77 55.10
N ARG A 4 42.01 -55.05 53.88
CA ARG A 4 41.68 -56.23 53.03
C ARG A 4 41.29 -55.57 51.68
N ALA A 5 41.37 -56.11 50.47
CA ALA A 5 41.84 -57.38 49.94
C ALA A 5 41.73 -57.31 48.40
N ARG A 6 42.69 -57.96 47.73
CA ARG A 6 42.54 -58.76 46.49
C ARG A 6 42.34 -58.06 45.13
N THR A 7 43.46 -57.87 44.43
CA THR A 7 43.88 -58.60 43.19
C THR A 7 42.84 -59.59 42.59
N PHE A 8 42.66 -59.79 41.28
CA PHE A 8 43.64 -59.85 40.18
C PHE A 8 42.90 -60.14 38.83
N ILE A 9 43.59 -59.84 37.72
CA ILE A 9 43.61 -60.51 36.39
C ILE A 9 42.64 -60.00 35.30
N ALA A 10 43.30 -59.51 34.25
CA ALA A 10 42.83 -59.25 32.89
C ALA A 10 42.75 -60.55 32.06
N ALA A 11 41.80 -60.61 31.12
CA ALA A 11 42.04 -60.82 29.69
C ALA A 11 40.74 -61.12 28.92
N LEU A 12 40.54 -60.36 27.83
CA LEU A 12 39.91 -60.68 26.53
C LEU A 12 38.58 -61.47 26.50
N THR A 13 37.57 -60.94 25.79
CA THR A 13 37.25 -61.32 24.38
C THR A 13 36.01 -60.55 23.86
N ALA A 14 36.23 -59.77 22.79
CA ALA A 14 35.41 -59.42 21.61
C ALA A 14 33.90 -59.04 21.66
N MET A 15 33.63 -57.94 20.91
CA MET A 15 32.46 -57.61 20.07
C MET A 15 31.12 -57.33 20.77
N ALA A 16 30.28 -56.37 20.37
CA ALA A 16 30.31 -55.30 19.40
C ALA A 16 29.12 -54.35 19.72
N THR A 17 29.32 -53.05 19.49
CA THR A 17 28.31 -52.03 19.12
C THR A 17 26.96 -52.01 19.85
N MET A 18 26.88 -51.22 20.93
CA MET A 18 25.73 -50.33 21.20
C MET A 18 26.30 -48.97 21.61
N ALA A 19 26.33 -48.02 20.68
CA ALA A 19 26.56 -46.61 20.98
C ALA A 19 25.19 -45.95 21.12
N GLY A 20 24.68 -45.92 22.35
CA GLY A 20 23.63 -45.00 22.76
C GLY A 20 24.27 -43.82 23.49
N LEU A 21 23.76 -42.63 23.19
CA LEU A 21 23.87 -41.37 23.93
C LEU A 21 25.19 -40.57 23.77
N ALA A 22 25.17 -39.66 22.80
CA ALA A 22 25.68 -38.30 22.91
C ALA A 22 24.68 -37.42 22.14
N SER A 23 23.91 -36.59 22.83
CA SER A 23 24.23 -35.20 23.16
C SER A 23 23.39 -34.29 22.29
N CYS A 24 22.67 -33.37 22.93
CA CYS A 24 22.00 -32.25 22.30
C CYS A 24 22.95 -31.58 21.29
N ALA A 25 22.56 -31.63 20.03
CA ALA A 25 22.91 -30.63 19.05
C ALA A 25 21.57 -30.19 18.46
N HIS A 26 21.12 -28.99 18.84
CA HIS A 26 20.37 -28.19 17.90
C HIS A 26 21.24 -28.16 16.64
N SER A 27 20.86 -28.95 15.64
CA SER A 27 21.31 -28.72 14.28
C SER A 27 21.02 -27.26 14.00
N GLN A 28 22.08 -26.48 13.78
CA GLN A 28 21.93 -25.18 13.17
C GLN A 28 21.09 -25.38 11.90
N PRO A 29 20.09 -24.53 11.63
CA PRO A 29 19.42 -24.59 10.35
C PRO A 29 20.49 -24.41 9.27
N GLU A 30 20.59 -25.38 8.37
CA GLU A 30 21.26 -25.16 7.09
C GLU A 30 20.58 -23.95 6.41
N PRO A 31 21.28 -23.18 5.56
CA PRO A 31 20.67 -22.06 4.85
C PRO A 31 19.72 -22.62 3.77
N GLY A 32 18.51 -22.95 4.20
CA GLY A 32 17.34 -23.27 3.38
C GLY A 32 16.54 -22.01 3.10
N TYR A 33 16.01 -21.93 1.88
CA TYR A 33 15.50 -20.72 1.26
C TYR A 33 14.26 -20.11 1.93
N PRO A 34 14.29 -18.82 2.31
CA PRO A 34 13.12 -18.15 2.88
C PRO A 34 11.94 -17.98 1.91
N ILE A 35 12.08 -18.35 0.63
CA ILE A 35 11.04 -18.22 -0.40
C ILE A 35 10.25 -19.53 -0.63
N CYS A 36 10.90 -20.69 -0.53
CA CYS A 36 10.27 -22.00 -0.74
C CYS A 36 10.01 -22.65 0.62
N THR A 37 8.89 -22.27 1.24
CA THR A 37 8.53 -22.78 2.57
C THR A 37 7.35 -23.74 2.48
N GLU A 38 7.14 -24.55 3.53
CA GLU A 38 6.07 -25.55 3.56
C GLU A 38 4.66 -24.90 3.60
N ASN A 39 4.55 -23.66 4.09
CA ASN A 39 3.29 -23.01 4.43
C ASN A 39 3.20 -21.53 3.99
N GLU A 40 4.06 -21.05 3.10
CA GLU A 40 4.00 -19.69 2.55
C GLU A 40 4.43 -19.66 1.08
N ILE A 41 3.73 -18.85 0.28
CA ILE A 41 4.05 -18.56 -1.12
C ILE A 41 4.55 -17.12 -1.19
N VAL A 42 5.86 -16.93 -1.06
CA VAL A 42 6.47 -15.59 -1.10
C VAL A 42 6.37 -15.00 -2.52
N THR A 43 6.52 -15.82 -3.56
CA THR A 43 6.36 -15.43 -4.96
C THR A 43 5.82 -16.61 -5.78
N TYR A 44 4.96 -16.29 -6.75
CA TYR A 44 4.45 -17.23 -7.76
C TYR A 44 5.40 -17.36 -8.97
N GLU A 45 6.52 -16.63 -8.98
CA GLU A 45 7.54 -16.75 -10.02
C GLU A 45 8.75 -17.57 -9.53
N PRO A 46 9.26 -18.50 -10.37
CA PRO A 46 10.47 -19.25 -10.05
C PRO A 46 11.64 -18.31 -9.74
N THR A 47 12.22 -18.47 -8.56
CA THR A 47 13.38 -17.71 -8.13
C THR A 47 14.59 -18.62 -8.13
N ASP A 48 15.72 -18.20 -8.72
CA ASP A 48 16.96 -18.97 -8.62
C ASP A 48 17.45 -18.91 -7.18
N THR A 49 17.08 -19.94 -6.44
CA THR A 49 17.41 -20.04 -5.04
C THR A 49 18.93 -20.12 -4.87
N THR A 50 19.71 -20.69 -5.80
CA THR A 50 21.18 -20.79 -5.64
C THR A 50 21.92 -19.45 -5.48
N LYS A 51 21.23 -18.34 -5.77
CA LYS A 51 21.69 -16.96 -5.59
C LYS A 51 21.26 -16.38 -4.24
N THR A 52 21.87 -15.25 -3.85
CA THR A 52 21.39 -14.53 -2.68
C THR A 52 20.01 -13.95 -2.95
N VAL A 53 19.02 -14.41 -2.21
CA VAL A 53 17.66 -13.89 -2.27
C VAL A 53 17.58 -12.54 -1.55
N ILE A 54 17.00 -11.54 -2.22
CA ILE A 54 16.67 -10.22 -1.70
C ILE A 54 15.15 -9.99 -1.79
N THR A 55 14.50 -9.76 -0.65
CA THR A 55 13.07 -9.42 -0.64
C THR A 55 12.86 -7.90 -0.79
N ILE A 56 11.96 -7.52 -1.70
CA ILE A 56 11.59 -6.12 -1.95
C ILE A 56 10.14 -5.90 -1.53
N GLY A 57 9.95 -5.15 -0.45
CA GLY A 57 8.64 -4.80 0.08
C GLY A 57 7.96 -3.67 -0.70
N ARG A 58 6.77 -3.93 -1.24
CA ARG A 58 5.89 -2.95 -1.86
C ARG A 58 4.83 -2.48 -0.85
N TYR A 59 5.10 -1.34 -0.22
CA TYR A 59 4.21 -0.71 0.78
C TYR A 59 3.45 0.47 0.15
N THR A 60 3.55 0.57 -1.18
CA THR A 60 2.83 1.47 -2.07
C THR A 60 2.65 0.73 -3.40
N ILE A 61 1.62 1.09 -4.18
CA ILE A 61 1.37 0.48 -5.49
C ILE A 61 2.39 0.97 -6.50
N PHE A 62 2.97 0.05 -7.26
CA PHE A 62 3.67 0.34 -8.51
C PHE A 62 3.85 -0.95 -9.34
N ASN A 63 4.03 -0.81 -10.65
CA ASN A 63 4.48 -1.92 -11.50
C ASN A 63 5.96 -2.19 -11.23
N SER A 64 6.28 -3.37 -10.70
CA SER A 64 7.66 -3.76 -10.35
C SER A 64 8.46 -4.40 -11.49
N GLU A 65 7.83 -4.76 -12.62
CA GLU A 65 8.50 -5.49 -13.70
C GLU A 65 9.75 -4.77 -14.26
N PRO A 66 9.73 -3.44 -14.54
CA PRO A 66 10.92 -2.75 -15.05
C PRO A 66 12.08 -2.82 -14.05
N LEU A 67 11.76 -2.63 -12.77
CA LEU A 67 12.74 -2.68 -11.69
C LEU A 67 13.30 -4.09 -11.51
N GLN A 68 12.45 -5.13 -11.49
CA GLN A 68 12.88 -6.52 -11.36
C GLN A 68 13.88 -6.88 -12.47
N LYS A 69 13.53 -6.56 -13.73
CA LYS A 69 14.40 -6.80 -14.88
C LYS A 69 15.75 -6.11 -14.74
N ALA A 70 15.75 -4.80 -14.47
CA ALA A 70 16.99 -4.03 -14.36
C ALA A 70 17.90 -4.53 -13.22
N LEU A 71 17.33 -4.87 -12.07
CA LEU A 71 18.08 -5.40 -10.94
C LEU A 71 18.68 -6.78 -11.25
N SER A 72 17.91 -7.67 -11.87
CA SER A 72 18.41 -9.00 -12.28
C SER A 72 19.53 -8.93 -13.32
N GLU A 73 19.49 -7.96 -14.24
CA GLU A 73 20.57 -7.72 -15.20
C GLU A 73 21.80 -7.10 -14.54
N ARG A 74 21.60 -6.16 -13.60
CA ARG A 74 22.67 -5.39 -12.96
C ARG A 74 23.39 -6.17 -11.86
N ILE A 75 22.68 -7.03 -11.14
CA ILE A 75 23.16 -7.77 -9.97
C ILE A 75 22.84 -9.26 -10.19
N PRO A 76 23.51 -9.91 -11.14
CA PRO A 76 23.17 -11.27 -11.57
C PRO A 76 23.42 -12.34 -10.50
N GLU A 77 24.19 -12.02 -9.46
CA GLU A 77 24.40 -12.90 -8.29
C GLU A 77 23.24 -12.91 -7.29
N ALA A 78 22.26 -12.01 -7.46
CA ALA A 78 21.09 -11.91 -6.60
C ALA A 78 19.83 -12.35 -7.33
N SER A 79 18.87 -12.84 -6.56
CA SER A 79 17.49 -13.06 -7.01
C SER A 79 16.56 -12.16 -6.21
N PHE A 80 15.69 -11.42 -6.89
CA PHE A 80 14.81 -10.43 -6.26
C PHE A 80 13.38 -10.98 -6.19
N ALA A 81 12.77 -10.95 -5.01
CA ALA A 81 11.39 -11.35 -4.80
C ALA A 81 10.59 -10.19 -4.22
N PHE A 82 9.53 -9.79 -4.92
CA PHE A 82 8.65 -8.71 -4.47
C PHE A 82 7.57 -9.26 -3.54
N VAL A 83 7.34 -8.57 -2.41
CA VAL A 83 6.32 -8.92 -1.43
C VAL A 83 5.45 -7.71 -1.12
N ASP A 84 4.14 -7.91 -1.00
CA ASP A 84 3.18 -6.83 -0.75
C ASP A 84 2.90 -6.63 0.74
N ALA A 85 2.69 -5.38 1.14
CA ALA A 85 2.15 -5.06 2.46
C ALA A 85 0.61 -5.20 2.50
N PRO A 86 -0.01 -5.52 3.65
CA PRO A 86 -1.46 -5.58 3.81
C PRO A 86 -2.13 -4.22 3.59
N GLY A 87 -3.45 -4.23 3.39
CA GLY A 87 -4.32 -3.06 3.14
C GLY A 87 -4.51 -2.08 4.30
N THR A 88 -3.54 -1.98 5.21
CA THR A 88 -3.63 -1.11 6.39
C THR A 88 -3.44 0.37 6.06
N ASN A 89 -4.12 1.23 6.82
CA ASN A 89 -3.94 2.68 6.78
C ASN A 89 -2.75 3.15 7.63
N ASP A 90 -2.25 2.33 8.57
CA ASP A 90 -1.04 2.60 9.34
C ASP A 90 0.10 1.67 8.94
N VAL A 91 0.67 1.97 7.78
CA VAL A 91 1.85 1.30 7.22
C VAL A 91 3.02 1.29 8.20
N ARG A 92 3.13 2.31 9.07
CA ARG A 92 4.21 2.42 10.06
C ARG A 92 4.07 1.45 11.19
N ALA A 93 2.86 1.32 11.75
CA ALA A 93 2.58 0.33 12.78
C ALA A 93 2.98 -1.07 12.28
N TYR A 94 2.60 -1.40 11.04
CA TYR A 94 2.93 -2.69 10.45
C TYR A 94 4.43 -2.90 10.21
N VAL A 95 5.15 -1.88 9.70
CA VAL A 95 6.61 -1.95 9.55
C VAL A 95 7.31 -2.14 10.91
N LYS A 96 6.87 -1.44 11.95
CA LYS A 96 7.44 -1.58 13.30
C LYS A 96 7.21 -3.00 13.84
N GLU A 97 6.00 -3.53 13.70
CA GLU A 97 5.65 -4.90 14.10
C GLU A 97 6.54 -5.93 13.38
N GLN A 98 6.70 -5.79 12.06
CA GLN A 98 7.62 -6.63 11.28
C GLN A 98 9.07 -6.54 11.76
N ALA A 99 9.55 -5.32 12.03
CA ALA A 99 10.91 -5.10 12.49
C ALA A 99 11.18 -5.75 13.86
N GLU A 100 10.25 -5.62 14.82
CA GLU A 100 10.33 -6.27 16.13
C GLU A 100 10.39 -7.79 16.03
N ARG A 101 9.80 -8.35 14.97
CA ARG A 101 9.77 -9.78 14.67
C ARG A 101 10.88 -10.25 13.73
N ASN A 102 11.78 -9.36 13.30
CA ASN A 102 12.82 -9.63 12.30
C ASN A 102 12.28 -10.14 10.95
N ASP A 103 11.09 -9.69 10.55
CA ASP A 103 10.37 -10.11 9.33
C ASP A 103 10.22 -8.97 8.30
N LEU A 104 10.94 -7.86 8.50
CA LEU A 104 10.94 -6.75 7.56
C LEU A 104 11.67 -7.15 6.25
N PRO A 105 11.13 -6.80 5.06
CA PRO A 105 11.83 -7.05 3.80
C PRO A 105 13.20 -6.38 3.73
N ASP A 106 14.09 -6.93 2.90
CA ASP A 106 15.47 -6.45 2.79
C ASP A 106 15.56 -5.00 2.30
N LEU A 107 14.71 -4.65 1.33
CA LEU A 107 14.51 -3.31 0.79
C LEU A 107 13.02 -2.98 0.78
N VAL A 108 12.61 -1.80 1.24
CA VAL A 108 11.19 -1.40 1.29
C VAL A 108 10.97 -0.10 0.53
N PHE A 109 9.91 -0.08 -0.29
CA PHE A 109 9.40 1.07 -1.03
C PHE A 109 8.09 1.53 -0.38
N SER A 110 8.07 2.76 0.15
CA SER A 110 6.92 3.29 0.89
C SER A 110 6.83 4.82 0.83
N GLY A 111 5.61 5.37 0.90
CA GLY A 111 5.39 6.79 1.19
C GLY A 111 5.63 7.19 2.65
N MET A 112 5.85 6.21 3.54
CA MET A 112 6.10 6.44 4.97
C MET A 112 7.47 7.08 5.22
N ARG A 113 7.52 8.08 6.14
CA ARG A 113 8.75 8.68 6.65
C ARG A 113 9.30 7.91 7.86
N VAL A 114 10.38 7.14 7.76
CA VAL A 114 10.87 6.28 8.88
C VAL A 114 11.27 7.06 10.14
N GLY A 115 11.76 8.29 10.01
CA GLY A 115 12.27 9.06 11.14
C GLY A 115 13.54 8.42 11.73
N SER A 116 13.65 8.38 13.05
CA SER A 116 14.79 7.80 13.78
C SER A 116 14.73 6.27 13.95
N GLY A 117 13.80 5.59 13.26
CA GLY A 117 13.60 4.14 13.37
C GLY A 117 14.87 3.32 13.11
N GLU A 118 15.41 2.69 14.16
CA GLU A 118 16.67 1.92 14.09
C GLU A 118 16.57 0.62 13.29
N TYR A 119 15.35 0.20 12.94
CA TYR A 119 15.11 -0.94 12.06
C TYR A 119 15.48 -0.68 10.60
N ALA A 120 15.67 0.58 10.20
CA ALA A 120 16.20 0.95 8.89
C ALA A 120 17.69 1.31 9.01
N TYR A 121 18.49 0.99 8.01
CA TYR A 121 19.92 1.30 8.01
C TYR A 121 20.18 2.80 7.88
N ASP A 122 21.19 3.32 8.60
CA ASP A 122 21.62 4.71 8.45
C ASP A 122 22.52 4.88 7.22
N LEU A 123 21.99 5.60 6.23
CA LEU A 123 22.61 5.86 4.94
C LEU A 123 23.46 7.14 4.95
N SER A 124 23.51 7.87 6.06
CA SER A 124 24.18 9.18 6.17
C SER A 124 25.65 9.16 5.71
N ALA A 125 26.34 8.03 5.88
CA ALA A 125 27.74 7.85 5.50
C ALA A 125 27.95 7.35 4.06
N GLU A 126 26.87 7.00 3.33
CA GLU A 126 26.97 6.38 2.01
C GLU A 126 27.16 7.43 0.91
N GLY A 127 28.10 7.17 -0.02
CA GLY A 127 28.54 8.16 -1.01
C GLY A 127 27.48 8.60 -2.02
N PHE A 128 26.49 7.75 -2.31
CA PHE A 128 25.40 8.09 -3.23
C PHE A 128 24.45 9.17 -2.68
N THR A 129 24.41 9.39 -1.36
CA THR A 129 23.56 10.45 -0.75
C THR A 129 23.90 11.83 -1.32
N GLY A 130 25.18 12.07 -1.66
CA GLY A 130 25.63 13.34 -2.26
C GLY A 130 24.98 13.66 -3.62
N ARG A 131 24.34 12.69 -4.27
CA ARG A 131 23.63 12.86 -5.56
C ARG A 131 22.21 13.43 -5.38
N TYR A 132 21.64 13.37 -4.18
CA TYR A 132 20.27 13.81 -3.89
C TYR A 132 20.21 15.29 -3.48
N ASN A 133 19.06 15.92 -3.70
CA ASN A 133 18.77 17.27 -3.21
C ASN A 133 18.85 17.34 -1.70
N LEU A 134 19.61 18.33 -1.20
CA LEU A 134 19.81 18.51 0.23
C LEU A 134 18.50 18.80 0.96
N SER A 135 17.64 19.65 0.39
CA SER A 135 16.33 19.99 0.98
C SER A 135 15.40 18.79 1.12
N SER A 136 15.55 17.77 0.26
CA SER A 136 14.78 16.53 0.36
C SER A 136 15.36 15.59 1.41
N LEU A 137 16.69 15.50 1.51
CA LEU A 137 17.35 14.71 2.56
C LEU A 137 17.12 15.29 3.96
N GLU A 138 17.14 16.62 4.11
CA GLU A 138 16.89 17.31 5.38
C GLU A 138 15.50 16.97 5.94
N LYS A 139 14.49 16.80 5.08
CA LYS A 139 13.13 16.39 5.48
C LYS A 139 13.01 14.94 5.93
N LEU A 140 13.94 14.09 5.49
CA LEU A 140 14.00 12.68 5.89
C LEU A 140 14.99 12.43 7.02
N SER A 141 15.86 13.40 7.33
CA SER A 141 16.83 13.28 8.38
C SER A 141 16.22 13.65 9.73
N VAL A 142 16.35 12.74 10.69
CA VAL A 142 15.92 12.94 12.08
C VAL A 142 17.10 12.58 12.98
N ASP A 143 17.39 13.47 13.94
CA ASP A 143 18.51 13.34 14.89
C ASP A 143 19.89 13.11 14.22
N GLY A 144 20.09 13.67 13.03
CA GLY A 144 21.33 13.56 12.27
C GLY A 144 21.55 12.22 11.56
N THR A 145 20.55 11.32 11.58
CA THR A 145 20.57 10.06 10.81
C THR A 145 19.73 10.19 9.54
N LEU A 146 20.07 9.43 8.50
CA LEU A 146 19.30 9.37 7.25
C LEU A 146 18.89 7.92 6.99
N ARG A 147 17.65 7.58 7.33
CA ARG A 147 17.16 6.18 7.29
C ARG A 147 16.53 5.77 5.96
N GLN A 148 16.36 6.71 5.03
CA GLN A 148 15.71 6.48 3.73
C GLN A 148 16.27 7.39 2.64
N LEU A 149 16.09 7.00 1.38
CA LEU A 149 16.33 7.85 0.21
C LEU A 149 15.01 8.15 -0.50
N PRO A 150 14.75 9.40 -0.90
CA PRO A 150 13.55 9.73 -1.66
C PRO A 150 13.73 9.37 -3.14
N ILE A 151 12.75 8.71 -3.75
CA ILE A 151 12.74 8.44 -5.19
C ILE A 151 12.25 9.69 -5.91
N ASN A 152 10.97 9.98 -5.73
CA ASN A 152 10.25 11.06 -6.38
C ASN A 152 9.67 12.02 -5.34
N SER A 153 9.51 13.27 -5.75
CA SER A 153 8.60 14.21 -5.11
C SER A 153 7.27 14.17 -5.87
N SER A 154 6.19 14.08 -5.12
CA SER A 154 4.83 14.24 -5.62
C SER A 154 4.52 15.73 -5.74
N VAL A 155 3.83 16.12 -6.81
CA VAL A 155 3.42 17.50 -7.07
C VAL A 155 1.91 17.53 -7.23
N LYS A 156 1.24 18.43 -6.52
CA LYS A 156 -0.22 18.60 -6.55
C LYS A 156 -0.62 19.88 -7.29
N GLY A 157 -1.70 19.75 -8.04
CA GLY A 157 -2.24 20.79 -8.91
C GLY A 157 -3.63 20.37 -9.40
N ILE A 158 -4.03 20.91 -10.54
CA ILE A 158 -5.34 20.69 -11.14
C ILE A 158 -5.15 19.95 -12.47
N PHE A 159 -5.74 18.77 -12.57
CA PHE A 159 -5.95 18.09 -13.83
C PHE A 159 -7.17 18.66 -14.53
N TYR A 160 -7.10 18.80 -15.85
CA TYR A 160 -8.26 19.15 -16.67
C TYR A 160 -8.40 18.24 -17.89
N ASN A 161 -9.63 18.02 -18.33
CA ASN A 161 -9.95 17.22 -19.52
C ASN A 161 -9.72 18.09 -20.77
N LYS A 162 -8.64 17.84 -21.50
CA LYS A 162 -8.26 18.63 -22.67
C LYS A 162 -9.33 18.57 -23.76
N MET A 163 -9.96 17.41 -23.94
CA MET A 163 -10.98 17.23 -24.97
C MET A 163 -12.20 18.11 -24.70
N LEU A 164 -12.66 18.18 -23.45
CA LEU A 164 -13.76 19.09 -23.08
C LEU A 164 -13.38 20.56 -23.26
N PHE A 165 -12.16 20.95 -22.86
CA PHE A 165 -11.69 22.32 -23.06
C PHE A 165 -11.66 22.71 -24.54
N GLU A 166 -11.20 21.80 -25.41
CA GLU A 166 -11.17 22.02 -26.87
C GLU A 166 -12.58 22.05 -27.49
N GLU A 167 -13.46 21.12 -27.10
CA GLU A 167 -14.83 21.02 -27.62
C GLU A 167 -15.66 22.28 -27.32
N HIS A 168 -15.55 22.77 -26.08
CA HIS A 168 -16.34 23.90 -25.61
C HIS A 168 -15.64 25.25 -25.80
N GLY A 169 -14.36 25.24 -26.21
CA GLY A 169 -13.56 26.46 -26.40
C GLY A 169 -13.22 27.16 -25.08
N TRP A 170 -13.07 26.40 -24.00
CA TRP A 170 -12.65 26.93 -22.70
C TRP A 170 -11.14 27.19 -22.68
N GLU A 171 -10.73 28.25 -22.00
CA GLU A 171 -9.33 28.57 -21.79
C GLU A 171 -8.91 28.25 -20.35
N ILE A 172 -7.63 27.92 -20.17
CA ILE A 172 -7.06 27.73 -18.83
C ILE A 172 -7.14 29.07 -18.09
N PRO A 173 -7.73 29.13 -16.88
CA PRO A 173 -7.88 30.40 -16.16
C PRO A 173 -6.50 30.97 -15.80
N ALA A 174 -6.34 32.29 -16.00
CA ALA A 174 -5.11 33.00 -15.66
C ALA A 174 -5.14 33.52 -14.21
N THR A 175 -6.32 33.60 -13.58
CA THR A 175 -6.48 34.02 -12.18
C THR A 175 -7.50 33.17 -11.43
N LEU A 176 -7.50 33.24 -10.10
CA LEU A 176 -8.48 32.56 -9.25
C LEU A 176 -9.92 33.04 -9.53
N THR A 177 -10.10 34.34 -9.81
CA THR A 177 -11.42 34.88 -10.21
C THR A 177 -11.89 34.28 -11.54
N GLU A 178 -11.01 34.20 -12.54
CA GLU A 178 -11.34 33.58 -13.83
C GLU A 178 -11.61 32.07 -13.69
N PHE A 179 -10.94 31.38 -12.76
CA PHE A 179 -11.24 29.99 -12.44
C PHE A 179 -12.68 29.83 -11.94
N TYR A 180 -13.12 30.72 -11.06
CA TYR A 180 -14.49 30.75 -10.58
C TYR A 180 -15.50 31.06 -11.70
N ASP A 181 -15.22 32.03 -12.55
CA ASP A 181 -16.08 32.36 -13.68
C ASP A 181 -16.20 31.19 -14.67
N LEU A 182 -15.08 30.52 -14.94
CA LEU A 182 -15.07 29.30 -15.76
C LEU A 182 -15.90 28.19 -15.12
N CYS A 183 -15.80 27.98 -13.81
CA CYS A 183 -16.61 26.98 -13.11
C CYS A 183 -18.12 27.26 -13.25
N ASP A 184 -18.54 28.52 -13.21
CA ASP A 184 -19.94 28.90 -13.40
C ASP A 184 -20.42 28.62 -14.84
N VAL A 185 -19.56 28.91 -15.84
CA VAL A 185 -19.84 28.60 -17.26
C VAL A 185 -20.03 27.09 -17.45
N ILE A 186 -19.08 26.28 -17.00
CA ILE A 186 -19.13 24.82 -17.13
C ILE A 186 -20.37 24.25 -16.41
N THR A 187 -20.69 24.75 -15.22
CA THR A 187 -21.88 24.33 -14.47
C THR A 187 -23.16 24.63 -15.23
N ALA A 188 -23.26 25.79 -15.88
CA ALA A 188 -24.42 26.18 -16.67
C ALA A 188 -24.64 25.27 -17.90
N GLU A 189 -23.60 24.59 -18.36
CA GLU A 189 -23.64 23.62 -19.45
C GLU A 189 -24.00 22.20 -18.97
N GLY A 190 -24.19 22.00 -17.66
CA GLY A 190 -24.58 20.73 -17.06
C GLY A 190 -23.41 19.78 -16.77
N ILE A 191 -22.17 20.26 -16.89
CA ILE A 191 -20.94 19.50 -16.59
C ILE A 191 -20.45 19.91 -15.20
N ARG A 192 -19.84 18.98 -14.45
CA ARG A 192 -19.25 19.29 -13.15
C ARG A 192 -17.90 20.02 -13.36
N PRO A 193 -17.74 21.27 -12.89
CA PRO A 193 -16.56 22.07 -13.25
C PRO A 193 -15.27 21.61 -12.59
N PHE A 194 -15.31 21.35 -11.28
CA PHE A 194 -14.15 21.03 -10.46
C PHE A 194 -14.59 20.12 -9.31
N VAL A 195 -14.10 18.89 -9.28
CA VAL A 195 -14.55 17.87 -8.31
C VAL A 195 -13.38 17.33 -7.48
N PRO A 196 -13.22 17.79 -6.23
CA PRO A 196 -12.22 17.24 -5.31
C PRO A 196 -12.64 15.91 -4.67
N CYS A 197 -11.66 15.08 -4.31
CA CYS A 197 -11.87 13.90 -3.46
C CYS A 197 -11.71 14.28 -1.97
N LEU A 198 -12.79 14.70 -1.33
CA LEU A 198 -12.76 15.16 0.06
C LEU A 198 -12.85 14.02 1.09
N LYS A 199 -13.04 12.78 0.63
CA LYS A 199 -13.05 11.57 1.45
C LYS A 199 -11.73 11.33 2.22
N TYR A 200 -10.60 11.71 1.63
CA TYR A 200 -9.27 11.40 2.15
C TYR A 200 -8.42 12.63 2.49
N SER A 201 -8.82 13.81 2.02
CA SER A 201 -8.09 15.07 2.23
C SER A 201 -8.96 16.27 1.87
N VAL A 202 -9.16 17.19 2.81
CA VAL A 202 -9.79 18.51 2.56
C VAL A 202 -8.76 19.61 2.36
N GLN A 203 -7.58 19.45 2.96
CA GLN A 203 -6.53 20.47 3.02
C GLN A 203 -5.93 20.78 1.64
N ASP A 204 -5.76 19.77 0.78
CA ASP A 204 -5.06 19.93 -0.50
C ASP A 204 -5.70 20.99 -1.42
N VAL A 205 -7.04 21.05 -1.42
CA VAL A 205 -7.81 21.98 -2.26
C VAL A 205 -7.70 23.40 -1.70
N GLY A 206 -7.98 23.56 -0.41
CA GLY A 206 -7.98 24.87 0.23
C GLY A 206 -6.58 25.48 0.21
N LEU A 207 -5.55 24.72 0.61
CA LEU A 207 -4.16 25.18 0.61
C LEU A 207 -3.67 25.47 -0.80
N GLY A 208 -4.10 24.69 -1.80
CA GLY A 208 -3.77 24.91 -3.21
C GLY A 208 -4.29 26.25 -3.71
N LEU A 209 -5.60 26.50 -3.58
CA LEU A 209 -6.25 27.72 -4.07
C LEU A 209 -5.91 28.98 -3.27
N THR A 210 -5.31 28.85 -2.07
CA THR A 210 -4.87 29.99 -1.23
C THR A 210 -3.35 30.04 -1.06
N SER A 211 -2.62 29.24 -1.84
CA SER A 211 -1.19 29.00 -1.70
C SER A 211 -0.33 30.27 -1.71
N ARG A 212 -0.64 31.21 -2.62
CA ARG A 212 0.08 32.50 -2.70
C ARG A 212 -0.10 33.36 -1.46
N GLU A 213 -1.28 33.32 -0.86
CA GLU A 213 -1.62 34.09 0.34
C GLU A 213 -0.99 33.47 1.58
N LEU A 214 -1.01 32.14 1.70
CA LEU A 214 -0.48 31.42 2.86
C LEU A 214 1.04 31.22 2.83
N PHE A 215 1.62 30.99 1.65
CA PHE A 215 3.02 30.56 1.53
C PHE A 215 3.90 31.57 0.78
N GLY A 216 3.34 32.70 0.33
CA GLY A 216 4.03 33.71 -0.44
C GLY A 216 5.16 34.46 0.29
N THR A 217 5.25 34.37 1.61
CA THR A 217 6.31 34.99 2.42
C THR A 217 7.00 33.98 3.32
N ALA A 218 8.23 34.27 3.75
CA ALA A 218 8.92 33.41 4.72
C ALA A 218 8.25 33.44 6.10
N GLU A 219 7.70 34.59 6.50
CA GLU A 219 6.99 34.77 7.77
C GLU A 219 5.73 33.90 7.85
N LYS A 220 4.89 33.90 6.81
CA LYS A 220 3.68 33.07 6.82
C LYS A 220 3.97 31.58 6.70
N ARG A 221 5.04 31.19 6.00
CA ARG A 221 5.53 29.80 5.98
C ARG A 221 5.95 29.33 7.37
N ALA A 222 6.77 30.12 8.06
CA ALA A 222 7.16 29.83 9.43
C ALA A 222 5.94 29.78 10.37
N TRP A 223 5.00 30.71 10.22
CA TRP A 223 3.76 30.68 11.01
C TRP A 223 2.92 29.44 10.73
N TYR A 224 2.79 29.02 9.47
CA TYR A 224 2.11 27.76 9.13
C TYR A 224 2.80 26.56 9.79
N ASP A 225 4.13 26.50 9.76
CA ASP A 225 4.89 25.44 10.45
C ASP A 225 4.64 25.48 11.97
N ASP A 226 4.61 26.67 12.58
CA ASP A 226 4.28 26.85 14.00
C ASP A 226 2.84 26.40 14.32
N VAL A 227 1.88 26.62 13.42
CA VAL A 227 0.49 26.11 13.56
C VAL A 227 0.46 24.59 13.50
N VAL A 228 1.14 23.97 12.54
CA VAL A 228 1.24 22.50 12.42
C VAL A 228 1.88 21.90 13.67
N ASN A 229 2.90 22.56 14.23
CA ASN A 229 3.61 22.14 15.43
C ASN A 229 2.88 22.51 16.74
N LYS A 230 1.73 23.18 16.67
CA LYS A 230 0.94 23.64 17.83
C LYS A 230 1.70 24.64 18.71
N GLU A 231 2.58 25.43 18.10
CA GLU A 231 3.36 26.50 18.70
C GLU A 231 2.74 27.89 18.47
N ALA A 232 1.80 28.01 17.52
CA ALA A 232 1.03 29.23 17.25
C ALA A 232 -0.44 28.91 16.91
N SER A 233 -1.32 29.89 17.08
CA SER A 233 -2.71 29.84 16.62
C SER A 233 -2.79 30.05 15.11
N CYS A 234 -3.79 29.46 14.47
CA CYS A 234 -4.13 29.71 13.08
C CYS A 234 -4.90 31.02 12.83
N GLU A 235 -5.33 31.73 13.88
CA GLU A 235 -6.03 33.01 13.81
C GLU A 235 -5.19 34.07 13.07
N GLY A 236 -5.73 34.64 11.99
CA GLY A 236 -5.08 35.61 11.11
C GLY A 236 -4.24 34.98 9.99
N LEU A 237 -4.11 33.65 9.96
CA LEU A 237 -3.40 32.91 8.92
C LEU A 237 -4.36 32.12 8.02
N LEU A 238 -5.21 31.25 8.58
CA LEU A 238 -5.98 30.25 7.82
C LEU A 238 -7.38 30.71 7.36
N GLU A 239 -7.79 31.94 7.64
CA GLU A 239 -9.08 32.46 7.18
C GLU A 239 -9.30 32.31 5.66
N PRO A 240 -8.33 32.63 4.79
CA PRO A 240 -8.51 32.44 3.37
C PRO A 240 -8.72 30.97 2.97
N TYR A 241 -8.06 30.04 3.68
CA TYR A 241 -8.25 28.60 3.50
C TYR A 241 -9.69 28.18 3.79
N TYR A 242 -10.30 28.71 4.85
CA TYR A 242 -11.70 28.42 5.15
C TYR A 242 -12.65 29.10 4.15
N GLU A 243 -12.39 30.36 3.79
CA GLU A 243 -13.23 31.12 2.86
C GLU A 243 -13.28 30.48 1.47
N VAL A 244 -12.14 30.00 0.95
CA VAL A 244 -12.09 29.38 -0.39
C VAL A 244 -12.91 28.08 -0.44
N LEU A 245 -12.84 27.25 0.61
CA LEU A 245 -13.62 26.02 0.71
C LEU A 245 -15.12 26.31 0.79
N LYS A 246 -15.50 27.32 1.58
CA LYS A 246 -16.88 27.76 1.67
C LYS A 246 -17.39 28.33 0.33
N GLN A 247 -16.56 29.08 -0.38
CA GLN A 247 -16.92 29.64 -1.68
C GLN A 247 -17.17 28.55 -2.72
N LEU A 248 -16.36 27.49 -2.75
CA LEU A 248 -16.60 26.33 -3.62
C LEU A 248 -17.96 25.66 -3.33
N TYR A 249 -18.31 25.52 -2.05
CA TYR A 249 -19.58 24.92 -1.63
C TYR A 249 -20.79 25.84 -1.93
N ASP A 250 -20.71 27.12 -1.56
CA ASP A 250 -21.79 28.10 -1.75
C ASP A 250 -22.13 28.33 -3.24
N ARG A 251 -21.14 28.14 -4.14
CA ARG A 251 -21.34 28.20 -5.60
C ARG A 251 -21.83 26.89 -6.21
N GLY A 252 -21.97 25.83 -5.42
CA GLY A 252 -22.37 24.49 -5.89
C GLY A 252 -21.31 23.76 -6.72
N ILE A 253 -20.07 24.26 -6.72
CA ILE A 253 -18.92 23.60 -7.37
C ILE A 253 -18.64 22.30 -6.62
N VAL A 254 -18.47 22.40 -5.29
CA VAL A 254 -18.42 21.24 -4.38
C VAL A 254 -19.81 20.98 -3.82
N VAL A 255 -20.22 19.72 -3.74
CA VAL A 255 -21.52 19.29 -3.21
C VAL A 255 -21.37 18.15 -2.20
N GLU A 256 -22.43 17.84 -1.45
CA GLU A 256 -22.42 16.83 -0.38
C GLU A 256 -21.89 15.45 -0.81
N SER A 257 -22.16 15.01 -2.03
CA SER A 257 -21.64 13.72 -2.51
C SER A 257 -20.12 13.69 -2.64
N ASP A 258 -19.46 14.85 -2.78
CA ASP A 258 -18.00 14.93 -2.92
C ASP A 258 -17.28 14.66 -1.59
N PHE A 259 -17.98 14.78 -0.45
CA PHE A 259 -17.44 14.49 0.89
C PHE A 259 -17.12 13.01 1.07
N THR A 260 -17.82 12.14 0.32
CA THR A 260 -17.69 10.68 0.44
C THR A 260 -17.25 10.00 -0.85
N SER A 261 -17.17 10.73 -1.98
CA SER A 261 -16.77 10.17 -3.26
C SER A 261 -15.28 9.77 -3.26
N SER A 262 -14.98 8.62 -3.85
CA SER A 262 -13.59 8.14 -3.96
C SER A 262 -12.88 8.74 -5.18
N LEU A 263 -11.56 8.88 -5.11
CA LEU A 263 -10.76 9.37 -6.24
C LEU A 263 -10.92 8.48 -7.48
N THR A 264 -11.04 7.17 -7.30
CA THR A 264 -11.30 6.21 -8.41
C THR A 264 -12.61 6.51 -9.10
N GLN A 265 -13.69 6.72 -8.34
CA GLN A 265 -15.01 7.05 -8.90
C GLN A 265 -14.97 8.38 -9.67
N ILE A 266 -14.41 9.43 -9.05
CA ILE A 266 -14.30 10.76 -9.66
C ILE A 266 -13.50 10.70 -10.96
N ARG A 267 -12.38 9.95 -10.97
CA ARG A 267 -11.54 9.75 -12.16
C ARG A 267 -12.30 9.05 -13.30
N GLN A 268 -13.08 8.01 -12.99
CA GLN A 268 -13.90 7.31 -13.99
C GLN A 268 -15.01 8.21 -14.58
N ILE A 269 -15.58 9.11 -13.77
CA ILE A 269 -16.58 10.09 -14.25
C ILE A 269 -15.91 11.15 -15.15
N MET A 270 -14.67 11.56 -14.87
CA MET A 270 -13.89 12.43 -15.76
C MET A 270 -13.64 11.78 -17.13
N TYR A 271 -13.37 10.48 -17.17
CA TYR A 271 -13.25 9.72 -18.44
C TYR A 271 -14.51 9.73 -19.28
N ALA A 272 -15.66 9.71 -18.61
CA ALA A 272 -16.95 9.79 -19.27
C ALA A 272 -17.25 11.20 -19.83
N GLY A 273 -16.40 12.20 -19.53
CA GLY A 273 -16.59 13.58 -19.98
C GLY A 273 -17.58 14.36 -19.11
N GLU A 274 -17.90 13.88 -17.90
CA GLU A 274 -18.88 14.53 -17.01
C GLU A 274 -18.23 15.47 -15.98
N ILE A 275 -16.90 15.42 -15.84
CA ILE A 275 -16.10 16.31 -14.99
C ILE A 275 -15.02 16.99 -15.82
N ALA A 276 -14.92 18.32 -15.71
CA ALA A 276 -13.95 19.11 -16.45
C ALA A 276 -12.58 19.18 -15.75
N MET A 277 -12.54 19.34 -14.42
CA MET A 277 -11.31 19.49 -13.64
C MET A 277 -11.33 18.68 -12.33
N ILE A 278 -10.18 18.17 -11.92
CA ILE A 278 -9.97 17.46 -10.64
C ILE A 278 -8.65 17.92 -10.01
N PRO A 279 -8.60 18.29 -8.72
CA PRO A 279 -7.33 18.44 -8.02
C PRO A 279 -6.70 17.06 -7.76
N GLY A 280 -5.42 16.91 -8.06
CA GLY A 280 -4.72 15.64 -7.94
C GLY A 280 -3.21 15.82 -7.93
N ASP A 281 -2.51 14.70 -7.78
CA ASP A 281 -1.05 14.65 -7.89
C ASP A 281 -0.58 13.91 -9.14
N LEU A 282 0.69 14.07 -9.50
CA LEU A 282 1.26 13.51 -10.73
C LEU A 282 1.11 11.98 -10.89
N SER A 283 0.84 11.22 -9.81
CA SER A 283 0.51 9.79 -9.94
C SER A 283 -0.74 9.52 -10.77
N MET A 284 -1.62 10.51 -10.91
CA MET A 284 -2.81 10.40 -11.75
C MET A 284 -2.45 10.06 -13.19
N TYR A 285 -1.38 10.64 -13.77
CA TYR A 285 -0.96 10.33 -15.15
C TYR A 285 -0.76 8.83 -15.40
N SER A 286 -0.10 8.13 -14.47
CA SER A 286 0.10 6.69 -14.60
C SER A 286 -1.21 5.91 -14.54
N LEU A 287 -2.15 6.31 -13.67
CA LEU A 287 -3.48 5.70 -13.59
C LEU A 287 -4.26 5.94 -14.88
N TYR A 288 -4.15 7.15 -15.43
CA TYR A 288 -4.80 7.58 -16.66
C TYR A 288 -4.35 6.78 -17.89
N GLU A 289 -3.04 6.67 -18.06
CA GLU A 289 -2.39 5.90 -19.14
C GLU A 289 -2.78 4.41 -19.08
N GLN A 290 -2.96 3.87 -17.88
CA GLN A 290 -3.35 2.47 -17.68
C GLN A 290 -4.85 2.23 -17.91
N GLU A 291 -5.71 3.09 -17.36
CA GLU A 291 -7.16 2.83 -17.31
C GLU A 291 -7.90 3.32 -18.56
N LYS A 292 -7.52 4.49 -19.10
CA LYS A 292 -8.22 5.13 -20.22
C LYS A 292 -7.26 5.97 -21.07
N PRO A 293 -6.36 5.34 -21.86
CA PRO A 293 -5.33 6.05 -22.63
C PRO A 293 -5.89 6.99 -23.71
N ASP A 294 -7.16 6.82 -24.12
CA ASP A 294 -7.82 7.72 -25.07
C ASP A 294 -8.29 9.04 -24.43
N CYS A 295 -8.32 9.14 -23.09
CA CYS A 295 -8.69 10.36 -22.40
C CYS A 295 -7.49 11.30 -22.37
N GLU A 296 -7.55 12.40 -23.12
CA GLU A 296 -6.51 13.43 -23.05
C GLU A 296 -6.75 14.39 -21.89
N ILE A 297 -5.79 14.45 -20.99
CA ILE A 297 -5.75 15.35 -19.84
C ILE A 297 -4.45 16.16 -19.84
N ASP A 298 -4.46 17.26 -19.11
CA ASP A 298 -3.25 18.02 -18.79
C ASP A 298 -3.28 18.48 -17.33
N PHE A 299 -2.18 19.08 -16.87
CA PHE A 299 -1.96 19.44 -15.48
C PHE A 299 -1.43 20.85 -15.32
N ILE A 300 -2.07 21.63 -14.45
CA ILE A 300 -1.71 23.02 -14.15
C ILE A 300 -1.57 23.26 -12.65
N GLY A 301 -0.86 24.33 -12.29
CA GLY A 301 -0.82 24.77 -10.90
C GLY A 301 -2.14 25.39 -10.46
N PHE A 302 -2.30 25.62 -9.16
CA PHE A 302 -3.43 26.37 -8.64
C PHE A 302 -3.31 27.85 -9.04
N PRO A 303 -4.34 28.44 -9.67
CA PRO A 303 -4.32 29.85 -10.03
C PRO A 303 -4.33 30.75 -8.81
N THR A 304 -3.69 31.92 -8.92
CA THR A 304 -3.67 32.95 -7.86
C THR A 304 -4.39 34.22 -8.35
N ASP A 305 -4.41 35.27 -7.54
CA ASP A 305 -4.92 36.58 -7.98
C ASP A 305 -3.94 37.36 -8.87
N THR A 306 -2.70 36.88 -9.02
CA THR A 306 -1.73 37.47 -9.96
C THR A 306 -1.91 36.82 -11.34
N PRO A 307 -2.13 37.59 -12.42
CA PRO A 307 -2.33 37.02 -13.75
C PRO A 307 -1.20 36.08 -14.21
N ASN A 308 -1.58 34.85 -14.58
CA ASN A 308 -0.70 33.75 -15.02
C ASN A 308 0.30 33.27 -13.96
N GLU A 309 0.19 33.70 -12.71
CA GLU A 309 0.91 33.09 -11.60
C GLU A 309 0.13 31.86 -11.15
N ARG A 310 0.84 30.74 -10.98
CA ARG A 310 0.31 29.52 -10.42
C ARG A 310 1.27 28.94 -9.42
N TRP A 311 0.73 28.23 -8.45
CA TRP A 311 1.49 27.62 -7.37
C TRP A 311 1.16 26.13 -7.30
N MET A 312 2.14 25.33 -6.88
CA MET A 312 1.94 23.89 -6.68
C MET A 312 2.50 23.46 -5.33
N GLN A 313 1.82 22.51 -4.71
CA GLN A 313 2.37 21.83 -3.54
C GLN A 313 3.35 20.77 -4.02
N MET A 314 4.51 20.70 -3.39
CA MET A 314 5.41 19.56 -3.52
C MET A 314 5.54 18.86 -2.17
N SER A 315 5.53 17.54 -2.19
CA SER A 315 5.82 16.70 -1.03
C SER A 315 6.71 15.54 -1.44
N LEU A 316 7.40 14.92 -0.48
CA LEU A 316 8.09 13.67 -0.76
C LEU A 316 7.05 12.60 -1.13
N GLY A 317 7.33 11.86 -2.20
CA GLY A 317 6.52 10.75 -2.67
C GLY A 317 7.00 9.45 -2.04
N VAL A 318 7.51 8.55 -2.87
CA VAL A 318 7.99 7.22 -2.47
C VAL A 318 9.44 7.31 -2.02
N ASN A 319 9.76 6.59 -0.94
CA ASN A 319 11.09 6.48 -0.37
C ASN A 319 11.53 5.02 -0.33
N MET A 320 12.85 4.81 -0.40
CA MET A 320 13.52 3.51 -0.28
C MET A 320 14.20 3.42 1.08
N MET A 321 14.07 2.28 1.76
CA MET A 321 14.84 1.97 2.96
C MET A 321 15.40 0.55 2.92
N ALA A 322 16.61 0.36 3.44
CA ALA A 322 17.17 -0.98 3.65
C ALA A 322 16.98 -1.40 5.11
N SER A 323 16.62 -2.66 5.34
CA SER A 323 16.47 -3.22 6.68
C SER A 323 17.81 -3.29 7.40
N GLN A 324 17.89 -2.72 8.61
CA GLN A 324 19.08 -2.80 9.46
C GLN A 324 19.45 -4.25 9.76
N LYS A 325 18.45 -5.13 9.92
CA LYS A 325 18.67 -6.56 10.15
C LYS A 325 19.38 -7.23 8.98
N SER A 326 18.96 -6.91 7.75
CA SER A 326 19.56 -7.44 6.53
C SER A 326 21.00 -6.99 6.34
N MET A 327 21.34 -5.80 6.84
CA MET A 327 22.71 -5.26 6.80
C MET A 327 23.69 -5.97 7.73
N GLU A 328 23.23 -6.84 8.64
CA GLU A 328 24.09 -7.71 9.45
C GLU A 328 24.67 -8.87 8.64
N ASN A 329 24.01 -9.26 7.54
CA ASN A 329 24.53 -10.26 6.61
C ASN A 329 25.47 -9.57 5.60
N PRO A 330 26.77 -9.93 5.54
CA PRO A 330 27.73 -9.25 4.67
C PRO A 330 27.40 -9.29 3.18
N GLU A 331 26.80 -10.39 2.71
CA GLU A 331 26.46 -10.56 1.30
C GLU A 331 25.23 -9.73 0.93
N LYS A 332 24.15 -9.81 1.72
CA LYS A 332 22.97 -8.95 1.56
C LYS A 332 23.34 -7.47 1.66
N LYS A 333 24.18 -7.10 2.63
CA LYS A 333 24.66 -5.72 2.79
C LYS A 333 25.30 -5.19 1.50
N ARG A 334 26.21 -5.97 0.90
CA ARG A 334 26.86 -5.58 -0.36
C ARG A 334 25.82 -5.38 -1.47
N ILE A 335 24.93 -6.36 -1.66
CA ILE A 335 23.90 -6.30 -2.71
C ILE A 335 22.94 -5.12 -2.51
N LEU A 336 22.51 -4.85 -1.27
CA LEU A 336 21.62 -3.73 -0.95
C LEU A 336 22.28 -2.38 -1.19
N LEU A 337 23.56 -2.21 -0.83
CA LEU A 337 24.31 -0.99 -1.13
C LEU A 337 24.55 -0.82 -2.64
N ASP A 338 24.89 -1.89 -3.36
CA ASP A 338 25.04 -1.87 -4.82
C ASP A 338 23.70 -1.51 -5.50
N THR A 339 22.59 -2.03 -4.99
CA THR A 339 21.22 -1.70 -5.44
C THR A 339 20.92 -0.22 -5.21
N LEU A 340 21.09 0.30 -4.00
CA LEU A 340 20.83 1.70 -3.67
C LEU A 340 21.75 2.65 -4.45
N ASP A 341 23.02 2.30 -4.66
CA ASP A 341 23.94 3.10 -5.47
C ASP A 341 23.47 3.18 -6.93
N PHE A 342 23.09 2.04 -7.53
CA PHE A 342 22.54 1.98 -8.88
C PHE A 342 21.26 2.81 -9.02
N LEU A 343 20.30 2.62 -8.12
CA LEU A 343 19.04 3.35 -8.10
C LEU A 343 19.24 4.85 -7.88
N SER A 344 20.39 5.27 -7.36
CA SER A 344 20.80 6.67 -7.20
C SER A 344 21.57 7.25 -8.40
N THR A 345 21.50 6.62 -9.59
CA THR A 345 22.12 7.11 -10.85
C THR A 345 21.06 7.53 -11.86
N ASP A 346 21.43 8.25 -12.91
CA ASP A 346 20.48 8.59 -14.00
C ASP A 346 19.89 7.34 -14.66
N GLU A 347 20.66 6.25 -14.79
CA GLU A 347 20.21 4.96 -15.33
C GLU A 347 19.19 4.29 -14.41
N GLY A 348 19.50 4.20 -13.11
CA GLY A 348 18.58 3.63 -12.12
C GLY A 348 17.33 4.48 -11.92
N GLN A 349 17.45 5.81 -12.00
CA GLN A 349 16.31 6.71 -11.96
C GLN A 349 15.43 6.55 -13.21
N ALA A 350 15.99 6.35 -14.40
CA ALA A 350 15.19 6.05 -15.59
C ALA A 350 14.30 4.81 -15.37
N VAL A 351 14.84 3.74 -14.79
CA VAL A 351 14.07 2.55 -14.41
C VAL A 351 13.00 2.86 -13.36
N LEU A 352 13.33 3.62 -12.32
CA LEU A 352 12.36 3.98 -11.29
C LEU A 352 11.23 4.86 -11.84
N PHE A 353 11.49 5.71 -12.83
CA PHE A 353 10.47 6.54 -13.46
C PHE A 353 9.63 5.80 -14.52
N GLU A 354 9.97 4.55 -14.85
CA GLU A 354 9.02 3.60 -15.48
C GLU A 354 8.03 3.02 -14.45
N CYS A 355 8.39 3.05 -13.15
CA CYS A 355 7.58 2.51 -12.06
C CYS A 355 6.76 3.59 -11.33
N PHE A 356 7.27 4.82 -11.26
CA PHE A 356 6.72 5.92 -10.45
C PHE A 356 6.60 7.22 -11.27
N SER A 357 5.56 8.01 -10.97
CA SER A 357 5.38 9.36 -11.51
C SER A 357 5.80 10.44 -10.52
N GLY A 358 6.36 11.56 -10.98
CA GLY A 358 6.74 12.68 -10.14
C GLY A 358 8.01 13.39 -10.61
N ILE A 359 8.69 14.08 -9.70
CA ILE A 359 9.97 14.75 -9.96
C ILE A 359 11.08 14.04 -9.19
N SER A 360 12.17 13.65 -9.84
CA SER A 360 13.28 12.96 -9.17
C SER A 360 13.91 13.81 -8.06
N ASN A 361 14.41 13.15 -7.02
CA ASN A 361 15.24 13.80 -6.02
C ASN A 361 16.75 13.68 -6.30
N VAL A 362 17.15 12.95 -7.35
CA VAL A 362 18.54 12.88 -7.83
C VAL A 362 18.81 14.07 -8.74
N LYS A 363 19.75 14.94 -8.34
CA LYS A 363 20.03 16.24 -8.99
C LYS A 363 20.24 16.15 -10.50
N SER A 364 21.00 15.16 -10.96
CA SER A 364 21.34 14.99 -12.39
C SER A 364 20.15 14.54 -13.23
N TYR A 365 19.21 13.81 -12.63
CA TYR A 365 18.02 13.31 -13.33
C TYR A 365 16.85 14.31 -13.33
N GLN A 366 16.86 15.31 -12.43
CA GLN A 366 15.79 16.31 -12.33
C GLN A 366 15.47 17.06 -13.62
N GLN A 367 16.42 17.17 -14.54
CA GLN A 367 16.20 17.81 -15.85
C GLN A 367 15.33 16.96 -16.79
N ASN A 368 15.13 15.67 -16.51
CA ASN A 368 14.30 14.75 -17.29
C ASN A 368 12.83 14.85 -16.87
N ILE A 369 12.32 16.07 -16.73
CA ILE A 369 10.89 16.30 -16.50
C ILE A 369 10.13 15.94 -17.78
N ARG A 370 9.08 15.14 -17.63
CA ARG A 370 8.14 14.79 -18.69
C ARG A 370 7.59 16.05 -19.37
N PRO A 371 7.51 16.13 -20.71
CA PRO A 371 6.97 17.29 -21.41
C PRO A 371 5.54 17.67 -20.98
N GLU A 372 4.74 16.68 -20.57
CA GLU A 372 3.39 16.88 -20.04
C GLU A 372 3.39 17.66 -18.72
N PHE A 373 4.51 17.70 -17.99
CA PHE A 373 4.62 18.44 -16.72
C PHE A 373 5.14 19.87 -16.95
N TRP A 374 4.74 20.50 -18.06
CA TRP A 374 5.22 21.82 -18.46
C TRP A 374 4.96 22.89 -17.41
N ASP A 375 3.78 22.88 -16.76
CA ASP A 375 3.44 23.89 -15.76
C ASP A 375 4.14 23.63 -14.42
N VAL A 376 4.50 22.37 -14.13
CA VAL A 376 5.39 22.03 -13.01
C VAL A 376 6.75 22.68 -13.22
N LYS A 377 7.29 22.58 -14.45
CA LYS A 377 8.55 23.23 -14.81
C LYS A 377 8.45 24.75 -14.65
N ASN A 378 7.36 25.37 -15.11
CA ASN A 378 7.14 26.82 -14.94
C ASN A 378 7.12 27.22 -13.46
N CYS A 379 6.38 26.48 -12.62
CA CYS A 379 6.29 26.76 -11.19
C CYS A 379 7.64 26.57 -10.49
N LEU A 380 8.41 25.54 -10.86
CA LEU A 380 9.78 25.32 -10.37
C LEU A 380 10.72 26.48 -10.75
N ASP A 381 10.73 26.88 -12.02
CA ASP A 381 11.57 27.98 -12.53
C ASP A 381 11.21 29.33 -11.87
N ALA A 382 9.92 29.55 -11.60
CA ALA A 382 9.41 30.74 -10.93
C ALA A 382 9.57 30.72 -9.40
N GLY A 383 9.97 29.58 -8.81
CA GLY A 383 10.01 29.39 -7.36
C GLY A 383 8.62 29.40 -6.69
N SER A 384 7.56 29.15 -7.46
CA SER A 384 6.16 29.10 -7.00
C SER A 384 5.77 27.68 -6.55
N ILE A 385 6.66 27.05 -5.79
CA ILE A 385 6.45 25.74 -5.18
C ILE A 385 6.42 25.91 -3.67
N TYR A 386 5.40 25.38 -3.02
CA TYR A 386 5.32 25.36 -1.57
C TYR A 386 5.38 23.92 -1.03
N PHE A 387 5.79 23.82 0.22
CA PHE A 387 5.74 22.60 0.99
C PHE A 387 4.89 22.89 2.21
N ALA A 388 3.95 22.02 2.50
CA ALA A 388 3.08 22.13 3.66
C ALA A 388 2.86 20.72 4.22
N ASP A 389 3.17 20.54 5.50
CA ASP A 389 2.71 19.38 6.27
C ASP A 389 1.25 19.62 6.71
N ARG A 390 0.60 18.59 7.26
CA ARG A 390 -0.85 18.63 7.53
C ARG A 390 -1.15 19.25 8.89
N ILE A 391 -2.23 20.02 8.98
CA ILE A 391 -2.72 20.60 10.24
C ILE A 391 -3.43 19.54 11.10
N ALA A 392 -4.02 18.54 10.44
CA ALA A 392 -4.66 17.37 11.06
C ALA A 392 -4.60 16.16 10.12
N LEU A 393 -4.87 14.97 10.65
CA LEU A 393 -4.92 13.73 9.87
C LEU A 393 -6.32 13.47 9.27
N SER A 394 -7.34 13.35 10.14
CA SER A 394 -8.73 13.10 9.76
C SER A 394 -9.77 13.85 10.61
N THR A 395 -9.35 14.44 11.74
CA THR A 395 -10.23 15.17 12.67
C THR A 395 -10.75 16.49 12.09
N ASP A 396 -10.08 16.99 11.05
CA ASP A 396 -10.48 18.19 10.32
C ASP A 396 -11.65 17.96 9.38
N PHE A 397 -11.92 16.73 8.94
CA PHE A 397 -12.89 16.49 7.86
C PHE A 397 -14.29 16.98 8.22
N GLU A 398 -14.86 16.49 9.32
CA GLU A 398 -16.21 16.90 9.74
C GLU A 398 -16.26 18.38 10.12
N THR A 399 -15.21 18.89 10.78
CA THR A 399 -15.10 20.31 11.14
C THR A 399 -15.18 21.21 9.90
N ILE A 400 -14.45 20.85 8.84
CA ILE A 400 -14.43 21.58 7.58
C ILE A 400 -15.75 21.41 6.82
N PHE A 401 -16.39 20.24 6.88
CA PHE A 401 -17.71 20.01 6.28
C PHE A 401 -18.78 20.87 6.95
N GLU A 402 -18.79 20.94 8.28
CA GLU A 402 -19.71 21.80 9.03
C GLU A 402 -19.49 23.29 8.76
N TRP A 403 -18.23 23.70 8.60
CA TRP A 403 -17.91 25.05 8.13
C TRP A 403 -18.46 25.33 6.72
N MET A 404 -18.23 24.44 5.75
CA MET A 404 -18.75 24.61 4.39
C MET A 404 -20.28 24.71 4.38
N ARG A 405 -20.98 23.87 5.17
CA ARG A 405 -22.44 23.92 5.38
C ARG A 405 -22.93 25.22 6.02
N GLY A 406 -22.03 26.01 6.60
CA GLY A 406 -22.36 27.26 7.30
C GLY A 406 -22.86 27.07 8.72
N ASN A 407 -22.55 25.92 9.34
CA ASN A 407 -22.95 25.58 10.70
C ASN A 407 -21.97 26.07 11.77
N MET A 408 -20.86 26.70 11.36
CA MET A 408 -19.83 27.26 12.24
C MET A 408 -19.55 28.73 11.90
N THR A 409 -19.21 29.50 12.92
CA THR A 409 -18.61 30.84 12.79
C THR A 409 -17.10 30.74 12.57
N MET A 410 -16.47 31.82 12.07
CA MET A 410 -15.02 31.85 11.83
C MET A 410 -14.23 31.58 13.12
N GLN A 411 -14.69 32.14 14.23
CA GLN A 411 -14.06 31.91 15.54
C GLN A 411 -14.14 30.43 15.95
N GLU A 412 -15.30 29.77 15.75
CA GLU A 412 -15.47 28.36 16.13
C GLU A 412 -14.57 27.43 15.31
N ILE A 413 -14.37 27.66 14.01
CA ILE A 413 -13.47 26.82 13.20
C ILE A 413 -11.99 27.06 13.52
N ILE A 414 -11.60 28.30 13.84
CA ILE A 414 -10.25 28.64 14.29
C ILE A 414 -9.95 27.91 15.61
N GLU A 415 -10.84 28.03 16.60
CA GLU A 415 -10.72 27.35 17.90
C GLU A 415 -10.64 25.83 17.71
N ALA A 416 -11.50 25.24 16.86
CA ALA A 416 -11.45 23.81 16.57
C ALA A 416 -10.15 23.38 15.89
N THR A 417 -9.59 24.20 14.99
CA THR A 417 -8.36 23.88 14.27
C THR A 417 -7.13 23.93 15.17
N ASP A 418 -7.07 24.92 16.05
CA ASP A 418 -6.02 25.03 17.06
C ASP A 418 -6.03 23.82 18.00
N ASP A 419 -7.23 23.35 18.38
CA ASP A 419 -7.45 22.21 19.28
C ASP A 419 -7.17 20.83 18.64
N PHE A 420 -6.95 20.73 17.32
CA PHE A 420 -6.59 19.44 16.71
C PHE A 420 -5.31 18.86 17.32
N ALA A 421 -5.24 17.53 17.40
CA ALA A 421 -4.00 16.85 17.78
C ALA A 421 -2.88 17.14 16.76
N PRO A 422 -1.61 17.26 17.18
CA PRO A 422 -0.50 17.47 16.26
C PRO A 422 -0.41 16.31 15.26
N CYS A 423 -0.17 16.64 13.99
CA CYS A 423 0.07 15.65 12.96
C CYS A 423 1.50 15.11 13.08
N ASN A 424 1.72 14.10 13.93
CA ASN A 424 3.03 13.46 14.01
C ASN A 424 3.18 12.40 12.91
N LEU A 425 3.83 12.78 11.81
CA LEU A 425 4.12 11.87 10.70
C LEU A 425 5.01 10.69 11.09
N TYR A 426 5.63 10.67 12.27
CA TYR A 426 6.52 9.62 12.78
C TYR A 426 5.88 8.72 13.86
N GLU A 427 4.71 9.08 14.37
CA GLU A 427 3.96 8.25 15.31
C GLU A 427 3.07 7.24 14.57
N SER A 428 2.82 6.12 15.24
CA SER A 428 1.85 5.11 14.83
C SER A 428 0.62 5.24 15.72
N MET A 429 -0.55 4.96 15.17
CA MET A 429 -1.79 4.96 15.94
C MET A 429 -1.84 3.71 16.82
N GLU A 430 -2.14 3.88 18.10
CA GLU A 430 -2.53 2.74 18.94
C GLU A 430 -3.90 2.25 18.47
N THR A 431 -3.99 0.96 18.14
CA THR A 431 -5.24 0.33 17.71
C THR A 431 -5.69 -0.68 18.76
N PRO A 432 -7.02 -0.86 18.95
CA PRO A 432 -7.54 -1.84 19.89
C PRO A 432 -7.03 -3.26 19.57
N ILE A 433 -6.82 -4.04 20.63
CA ILE A 433 -6.60 -5.48 20.50
C ILE A 433 -7.93 -6.12 20.10
N ILE A 434 -7.93 -6.90 19.01
CA ILE A 434 -9.11 -7.56 18.45
C ILE A 434 -9.07 -9.09 18.59
N GLY A 435 -7.98 -9.64 19.14
CA GLY A 435 -7.82 -11.08 19.34
C GLY A 435 -6.40 -11.44 19.76
N LYS A 436 -6.09 -12.73 19.74
CA LYS A 436 -4.75 -13.23 20.08
C LYS A 436 -4.31 -14.36 19.16
N ALA A 437 -3.06 -14.33 18.71
CA ALA A 437 -2.43 -15.41 17.97
C ALA A 437 -1.51 -16.23 18.91
N ALA A 438 -1.72 -17.54 18.98
CA ALA A 438 -0.91 -18.42 19.82
C ALA A 438 0.50 -18.69 19.25
N GLU A 439 0.65 -18.58 17.93
CA GLU A 439 1.90 -18.70 17.17
C GLU A 439 1.86 -17.74 15.96
N ASP A 440 3.00 -17.51 15.31
CA ASP A 440 3.05 -16.70 14.09
C ASP A 440 2.28 -17.40 12.95
N PHE A 441 1.58 -16.61 12.14
CA PHE A 441 0.93 -17.04 10.91
C PHE A 441 1.72 -16.51 9.72
N THR A 442 1.87 -17.35 8.71
CA THR A 442 2.25 -16.90 7.37
C THR A 442 1.10 -16.11 6.71
N VAL A 443 1.34 -15.49 5.56
CA VAL A 443 0.28 -14.85 4.75
C VAL A 443 -0.72 -15.91 4.31
N LEU A 444 -0.26 -17.07 3.82
CA LEU A 444 -1.15 -18.16 3.40
C LEU A 444 -1.99 -18.69 4.57
N GLU A 445 -1.40 -18.87 5.75
CA GLU A 445 -2.13 -19.29 6.95
C GLU A 445 -3.14 -18.23 7.41
N THR A 446 -2.78 -16.94 7.33
CA THR A 446 -3.70 -15.84 7.62
C THR A 446 -4.86 -15.82 6.62
N SER A 447 -4.58 -16.03 5.33
CA SER A 447 -5.60 -16.13 4.29
C SER A 447 -6.53 -17.33 4.50
N ASN A 448 -6.00 -18.47 4.95
CA ASN A 448 -6.80 -19.65 5.32
C ASN A 448 -7.69 -19.38 6.55
N LEU A 449 -7.19 -18.64 7.55
CA LEU A 449 -7.99 -18.23 8.71
C LEU A 449 -9.16 -17.32 8.30
N ILE A 450 -8.93 -16.39 7.37
CA ILE A 450 -9.99 -15.54 6.83
C ILE A 450 -11.01 -16.40 6.05
N ALA A 451 -10.55 -17.36 5.24
CA ALA A 451 -11.46 -18.30 4.57
C ALA A 451 -12.28 -19.14 5.58
N ASP A 452 -11.70 -19.54 6.71
CA ASP A 452 -12.44 -20.20 7.80
C ASP A 452 -13.53 -19.30 8.39
N ALA A 453 -13.22 -18.02 8.64
CA ALA A 453 -14.20 -17.05 9.11
C ALA A 453 -15.33 -16.82 8.08
N MET A 454 -15.00 -16.71 6.79
CA MET A 454 -15.97 -16.57 5.70
C MET A 454 -16.91 -17.78 5.63
N ARG A 455 -16.37 -18.99 5.75
CA ARG A 455 -17.15 -20.24 5.73
C ARG A 455 -18.04 -20.37 6.95
N ASP A 456 -17.54 -20.02 8.13
CA ASP A 456 -18.31 -20.01 9.38
C ASP A 456 -19.48 -19.02 9.34
N ALA A 457 -19.25 -17.81 8.81
CA ALA A 457 -20.27 -16.78 8.71
C ALA A 457 -21.36 -17.12 7.68
N SER A 458 -20.97 -17.65 6.52
CA SER A 458 -21.89 -17.95 5.41
C SER A 458 -22.57 -19.32 5.50
N GLY A 459 -21.99 -20.27 6.24
CA GLY A 459 -22.43 -21.67 6.25
C GLY A 459 -22.20 -22.42 4.93
N ALA A 460 -21.39 -21.87 4.01
CA ALA A 460 -21.11 -22.45 2.71
C ALA A 460 -20.28 -23.76 2.80
N ASP A 461 -20.32 -24.57 1.73
CA ASP A 461 -19.52 -25.80 1.65
C ASP A 461 -18.02 -25.47 1.61
N VAL A 462 -17.67 -24.44 0.84
CA VAL A 462 -16.31 -23.97 0.56
C VAL A 462 -16.24 -22.46 0.77
N ALA A 463 -15.10 -21.94 1.20
CA ALA A 463 -14.80 -20.51 1.10
C ALA A 463 -13.43 -20.29 0.46
N LEU A 464 -13.32 -19.27 -0.38
CA LEU A 464 -12.12 -18.95 -1.16
C LEU A 464 -11.71 -17.48 -0.95
N LEU A 465 -10.45 -17.27 -0.62
CA LEU A 465 -9.84 -15.93 -0.52
C LEU A 465 -8.57 -15.89 -1.36
N VAL A 466 -8.43 -14.87 -2.21
CA VAL A 466 -7.22 -14.69 -3.02
C VAL A 466 -6.02 -14.47 -2.10
N ASN A 467 -4.97 -15.28 -2.25
CA ASN A 467 -3.78 -15.23 -1.40
C ASN A 467 -2.66 -14.40 -2.02
N ASN A 468 -2.05 -13.53 -1.21
CA ASN A 468 -0.85 -12.77 -1.55
C ASN A 468 -0.97 -12.02 -2.90
N TYR A 469 -2.12 -11.37 -3.10
CA TYR A 469 -2.41 -10.58 -4.29
C TYR A 469 -2.96 -9.21 -3.89
N TYR A 470 -2.48 -8.17 -4.57
CA TYR A 470 -2.73 -6.79 -4.17
C TYR A 470 -4.22 -6.42 -4.18
N TYR A 471 -4.99 -6.92 -5.15
CA TYR A 471 -6.41 -6.63 -5.32
C TYR A 471 -7.28 -7.77 -4.78
N LYS A 472 -8.23 -7.45 -3.90
CA LYS A 472 -9.19 -8.38 -3.28
C LYS A 472 -8.58 -9.56 -2.50
N GLY A 473 -7.25 -9.60 -2.35
CA GLY A 473 -6.52 -10.63 -1.62
C GLY A 473 -5.92 -10.15 -0.30
N ASN A 474 -5.45 -11.10 0.50
CA ASN A 474 -4.72 -10.84 1.74
C ASN A 474 -3.20 -10.97 1.52
N SER A 475 -2.44 -9.96 1.97
CA SER A 475 -0.97 -10.00 2.06
C SER A 475 -0.48 -9.82 3.51
N GLY A 476 -1.41 -9.83 4.47
CA GLY A 476 -1.11 -9.64 5.89
C GLY A 476 -0.72 -10.93 6.59
N LYS A 477 0.18 -10.80 7.57
CA LYS A 477 0.54 -11.83 8.55
C LYS A 477 -0.04 -11.51 9.92
N LEU A 478 -0.11 -12.53 10.78
CA LEU A 478 -0.34 -12.39 12.20
C LEU A 478 0.90 -12.86 12.96
N TYR A 479 1.32 -12.10 13.98
CA TYR A 479 2.42 -12.51 14.84
C TYR A 479 1.90 -12.99 16.19
N GLN A 480 2.63 -13.92 16.81
CA GLN A 480 2.33 -14.47 18.12
C GLN A 480 2.16 -13.34 19.15
N GLY A 481 1.04 -13.37 19.87
CA GLY A 481 0.66 -12.38 20.87
C GLY A 481 -0.66 -11.69 20.52
N ASP A 482 -0.82 -10.47 21.01
CA ASP A 482 -2.04 -9.70 20.80
C ASP A 482 -2.16 -9.28 19.33
N ILE A 483 -3.35 -9.48 18.75
CA ILE A 483 -3.68 -9.04 17.40
C ILE A 483 -4.27 -7.63 17.50
N SER A 484 -3.58 -6.66 16.91
CA SER A 484 -4.02 -5.27 16.75
C SER A 484 -4.10 -4.90 15.26
N LEU A 485 -4.33 -3.63 14.93
CA LEU A 485 -4.38 -3.12 13.55
C LEU A 485 -5.42 -3.88 12.71
N ALA A 486 -6.70 -3.78 13.10
CA ALA A 486 -7.80 -4.51 12.47
C ALA A 486 -7.88 -4.29 10.95
N ASP A 487 -7.52 -3.09 10.48
CA ASP A 487 -7.50 -2.75 9.07
C ASP A 487 -6.42 -3.50 8.26
N ARG A 488 -5.53 -4.27 8.89
CA ARG A 488 -4.66 -5.23 8.18
C ARG A 488 -5.46 -6.25 7.37
N PHE A 489 -6.69 -6.54 7.79
CA PHE A 489 -7.62 -7.43 7.10
C PHE A 489 -8.38 -6.73 5.97
N ASN A 490 -8.12 -5.46 5.69
CA ASN A 490 -8.73 -4.77 4.57
C ASN A 490 -8.29 -5.40 3.23
N LEU A 491 -9.26 -5.82 2.43
CA LEU A 491 -9.04 -6.36 1.09
C LEU A 491 -9.17 -5.22 0.09
N ARG A 492 -8.07 -4.80 -0.51
CA ARG A 492 -8.07 -3.62 -1.40
C ARG A 492 -8.99 -3.84 -2.59
N SER A 493 -9.72 -2.81 -3.02
CA SER A 493 -10.72 -2.91 -4.10
C SER A 493 -11.92 -3.84 -3.79
N VAL A 494 -12.10 -4.22 -2.52
CA VAL A 494 -13.40 -4.62 -1.98
C VAL A 494 -13.99 -3.38 -1.31
N THR A 495 -15.11 -2.90 -1.83
CA THR A 495 -15.83 -1.73 -1.33
C THR A 495 -16.90 -2.14 -0.33
N THR A 496 -17.56 -1.16 0.30
CA THR A 496 -18.69 -1.44 1.22
C THR A 496 -19.90 -2.06 0.53
N ASP A 497 -20.00 -1.93 -0.80
CA ASP A 497 -21.06 -2.56 -1.59
C ASP A 497 -20.70 -4.00 -2.00
N ASP A 498 -19.41 -4.37 -1.90
CA ASP A 498 -18.91 -5.71 -2.20
C ASP A 498 -19.04 -6.61 -0.98
N VAL A 499 -20.22 -7.17 -0.76
CA VAL A 499 -20.50 -8.01 0.42
C VAL A 499 -20.02 -9.45 0.24
N LEU A 500 -19.80 -10.16 1.36
CA LEU A 500 -19.54 -11.60 1.35
C LEU A 500 -20.73 -12.30 0.67
N THR A 501 -20.47 -13.11 -0.34
CA THR A 501 -21.51 -13.71 -1.18
C THR A 501 -21.26 -15.20 -1.33
N THR A 502 -22.33 -15.99 -1.22
CA THR A 502 -22.32 -17.42 -1.50
C THR A 502 -22.83 -17.64 -2.92
N TYR A 503 -22.01 -18.30 -3.73
CA TYR A 503 -22.29 -18.65 -5.12
C TYR A 503 -22.55 -20.14 -5.25
N GLU A 504 -23.36 -20.52 -6.23
CA GLU A 504 -23.44 -21.88 -6.72
C GLU A 504 -22.42 -22.06 -7.85
N ILE A 505 -21.46 -22.98 -7.65
CA ILE A 505 -20.39 -23.27 -8.60
C ILE A 505 -20.35 -24.77 -8.87
N SER A 506 -20.27 -25.17 -10.15
CA SER A 506 -20.13 -26.57 -10.53
C SER A 506 -18.76 -27.12 -10.15
N GLY A 507 -18.61 -28.43 -9.94
CA GLY A 507 -17.31 -29.02 -9.65
C GLY A 507 -16.30 -28.83 -10.78
N ALA A 508 -16.76 -28.79 -12.04
CA ALA A 508 -15.91 -28.49 -13.19
C ALA A 508 -15.38 -27.05 -13.16
N ASP A 509 -16.27 -26.09 -12.88
CA ASP A 509 -15.90 -24.67 -12.79
C ASP A 509 -15.05 -24.37 -11.56
N LEU A 510 -15.29 -25.07 -10.44
CA LEU A 510 -14.47 -24.96 -9.24
C LEU A 510 -13.03 -25.40 -9.49
N LYS A 511 -12.81 -26.53 -10.17
CA LYS A 511 -11.46 -26.97 -10.55
C LYS A 511 -10.77 -25.93 -11.44
N LYS A 512 -11.48 -25.48 -12.47
CA LYS A 512 -10.96 -24.49 -13.42
C LYS A 512 -10.67 -23.14 -12.77
N LEU A 513 -11.50 -22.71 -11.82
CA LEU A 513 -11.29 -21.50 -11.02
C LEU A 513 -10.00 -21.57 -10.20
N MET A 514 -9.70 -22.74 -9.61
CA MET A 514 -8.49 -22.93 -8.80
C MET A 514 -7.21 -22.95 -9.65
N GLU A 515 -7.28 -23.42 -10.90
CA GLU A 515 -6.16 -23.39 -11.87
C GLU A 515 -5.98 -22.02 -12.53
N HIS A 516 -7.10 -21.38 -12.91
CA HIS A 516 -7.17 -20.14 -13.68
C HIS A 516 -7.96 -19.05 -12.95
N PRO A 517 -7.45 -18.52 -11.83
CA PRO A 517 -8.10 -17.46 -11.09
C PRO A 517 -8.19 -16.18 -11.94
N LYS A 518 -9.34 -15.50 -11.83
CA LYS A 518 -9.62 -14.29 -12.60
C LYS A 518 -10.21 -13.19 -11.72
N ILE A 519 -9.76 -11.97 -11.96
CA ILE A 519 -10.33 -10.75 -11.36
C ILE A 519 -10.57 -9.73 -12.46
N GLY A 520 -11.80 -9.23 -12.56
CA GLY A 520 -12.17 -8.23 -13.58
C GLY A 520 -12.03 -8.74 -15.02
N GLY A 521 -12.26 -10.05 -15.26
CA GLY A 521 -12.12 -10.68 -16.57
C GLY A 521 -10.71 -11.12 -16.95
N GLU A 522 -9.69 -10.67 -16.23
CA GLU A 522 -8.28 -10.98 -16.51
C GLU A 522 -7.77 -12.09 -15.59
N GLU A 523 -6.95 -12.99 -16.14
CA GLU A 523 -6.29 -14.06 -15.39
C GLU A 523 -5.17 -13.48 -14.53
N ILE A 524 -5.10 -13.93 -13.28
CA ILE A 524 -4.11 -13.46 -12.31
C ILE A 524 -3.17 -14.59 -11.90
N ASN A 525 -1.90 -14.27 -11.63
CA ASN A 525 -0.94 -15.23 -11.11
C ASN A 525 -1.00 -15.26 -9.57
N ALA A 526 -2.06 -15.86 -9.02
CA ALA A 526 -2.25 -16.06 -7.59
C ALA A 526 -2.99 -17.38 -7.34
N THR A 527 -3.05 -17.86 -6.10
CA THR A 527 -3.94 -18.97 -5.71
C THR A 527 -5.01 -18.49 -4.73
N TYR A 528 -6.08 -19.27 -4.58
CA TYR A 528 -7.03 -19.07 -3.49
C TYR A 528 -6.57 -19.86 -2.26
N ALA A 529 -6.40 -19.17 -1.13
CA ALA A 529 -6.53 -19.78 0.18
C ALA A 529 -7.95 -20.33 0.35
N LEU A 530 -8.09 -21.43 1.08
CA LEU A 530 -9.32 -22.21 1.08
C LEU A 530 -9.73 -22.71 2.46
N SER A 531 -11.04 -22.86 2.63
CA SER A 531 -11.68 -23.64 3.68
C SER A 531 -12.71 -24.58 3.05
N GLY A 532 -12.82 -25.81 3.58
CA GLY A 532 -13.75 -26.82 3.05
C GLY A 532 -13.24 -27.66 1.87
N LEU A 533 -11.97 -27.50 1.48
CA LEU A 533 -11.30 -28.30 0.44
C LEU A 533 -9.92 -28.78 0.91
N LYS A 534 -9.29 -29.65 0.12
CA LYS A 534 -7.88 -30.01 0.25
C LYS A 534 -7.19 -29.94 -1.11
N MET A 535 -6.02 -29.31 -1.17
CA MET A 535 -5.27 -29.02 -2.38
C MET A 535 -3.78 -29.37 -2.25
N GLU A 536 -3.21 -29.97 -3.29
CA GLU A 536 -1.76 -29.98 -3.54
C GLU A 536 -1.48 -28.97 -4.65
N TYR A 537 -0.64 -27.97 -4.36
CA TYR A 537 -0.41 -26.82 -5.23
C TYR A 537 1.07 -26.62 -5.50
N ALA A 538 1.41 -26.40 -6.76
CA ALA A 538 2.75 -26.13 -7.24
C ALA A 538 2.86 -24.68 -7.74
N PRO A 539 3.31 -23.72 -6.89
CA PRO A 539 3.27 -22.29 -7.21
C PRO A 539 4.07 -21.88 -8.44
N TRP A 540 5.05 -22.68 -8.83
CA TRP A 540 6.01 -22.39 -9.92
C TRP A 540 5.73 -23.15 -11.21
N HIS A 541 4.67 -23.96 -11.25
CA HIS A 541 4.20 -24.60 -12.47
C HIS A 541 3.41 -23.63 -13.33
N ALA A 542 3.22 -23.98 -14.61
CA ALA A 542 2.29 -23.27 -15.48
C ALA A 542 0.86 -23.31 -14.89
N ALA A 543 0.06 -22.28 -15.18
CA ALA A 543 -1.28 -22.13 -14.60
C ALA A 543 -2.19 -23.36 -14.81
N ASP A 544 -2.07 -24.05 -15.95
CA ASP A 544 -2.80 -25.27 -16.28
C ASP A 544 -2.22 -26.55 -15.63
N GLN A 545 -1.21 -26.42 -14.77
CA GLN A 545 -0.45 -27.51 -14.14
C GLN A 545 -0.09 -27.24 -12.67
N ASN A 546 -0.59 -26.14 -12.09
CA ASN A 546 -0.24 -25.71 -10.74
C ASN A 546 -1.12 -26.36 -9.66
N VAL A 547 -2.34 -26.79 -9.98
CA VAL A 547 -3.18 -27.59 -9.07
C VAL A 547 -2.92 -29.08 -9.35
N LEU A 548 -2.15 -29.73 -8.49
CA LEU A 548 -1.77 -31.14 -8.65
C LEU A 548 -2.89 -32.08 -8.18
N SER A 549 -3.66 -31.65 -7.19
CA SER A 549 -4.79 -32.38 -6.64
C SER A 549 -5.76 -31.42 -5.98
N LEU A 550 -7.07 -31.65 -6.14
CA LEU A 550 -8.14 -30.89 -5.48
C LEU A 550 -9.27 -31.85 -5.07
N THR A 551 -9.54 -31.91 -3.77
CA THR A 551 -10.47 -32.87 -3.15
C THR A 551 -11.31 -32.23 -2.04
N LEU A 552 -12.37 -32.91 -1.62
CA LEU A 552 -13.06 -32.62 -0.37
C LEU A 552 -12.17 -32.96 0.84
N PRO A 553 -12.48 -32.47 2.06
CA PRO A 553 -11.63 -32.68 3.23
C PRO A 553 -11.40 -34.17 3.61
N ASP A 554 -12.32 -35.05 3.21
CA ASP A 554 -12.21 -36.50 3.43
C ASP A 554 -11.43 -37.23 2.32
N GLY A 555 -10.92 -36.50 1.33
CA GLY A 555 -10.18 -37.02 0.16
C GLY A 555 -11.08 -37.44 -1.00
N THR A 556 -12.40 -37.25 -0.91
CA THR A 556 -13.31 -37.53 -2.03
C THR A 556 -13.04 -36.58 -3.20
N GLU A 557 -12.99 -37.13 -4.42
CA GLU A 557 -12.83 -36.33 -5.64
C GLU A 557 -14.03 -35.38 -5.85
N ILE A 558 -13.74 -34.18 -6.33
CA ILE A 558 -14.77 -33.23 -6.74
C ILE A 558 -15.43 -33.74 -8.02
N SER A 559 -16.74 -33.96 -7.99
CA SER A 559 -17.50 -34.40 -9.16
C SER A 559 -17.86 -33.21 -10.04
N ASP A 560 -17.58 -33.31 -11.33
CA ASP A 560 -17.78 -32.20 -12.29
C ASP A 560 -19.21 -31.67 -12.33
N ASP A 561 -20.21 -32.56 -12.19
CA ASP A 561 -21.63 -32.21 -12.25
C ASP A 561 -22.22 -31.77 -10.89
N ALA A 562 -21.49 -31.97 -9.79
CA ALA A 562 -21.94 -31.57 -8.46
C ALA A 562 -21.92 -30.04 -8.33
N GLN A 563 -22.87 -29.51 -7.55
CA GLN A 563 -22.94 -28.09 -7.23
C GLN A 563 -22.43 -27.87 -5.80
N TYR A 564 -21.62 -26.83 -5.63
CA TYR A 564 -21.03 -26.46 -4.36
C TYR A 564 -21.43 -25.03 -4.02
N ALA A 565 -21.83 -24.81 -2.76
CA ALA A 565 -21.98 -23.47 -2.23
C ALA A 565 -20.58 -22.91 -1.88
N VAL A 566 -20.13 -21.90 -2.62
CA VAL A 566 -18.79 -21.31 -2.47
C VAL A 566 -18.91 -19.87 -2.01
N ALA A 567 -18.37 -19.55 -0.83
CA ALA A 567 -18.33 -18.21 -0.29
C ALA A 567 -17.07 -17.45 -0.73
N ALA A 568 -17.26 -16.25 -1.28
CA ALA A 568 -16.19 -15.31 -1.62
C ALA A 568 -16.70 -13.86 -1.53
N TRP A 569 -15.78 -12.91 -1.36
CA TRP A 569 -16.13 -11.49 -1.48
C TRP A 569 -16.58 -11.17 -2.91
N ALA A 570 -17.55 -10.27 -3.06
CA ALA A 570 -18.09 -9.92 -4.38
C ALA A 570 -16.99 -9.43 -5.34
N GLY A 571 -17.04 -9.93 -6.57
CA GLY A 571 -16.03 -9.66 -7.60
C GLY A 571 -14.67 -10.32 -7.39
N SER A 572 -14.49 -11.17 -6.37
CA SER A 572 -13.27 -11.97 -6.18
C SER A 572 -13.29 -13.31 -6.94
N ILE A 573 -14.44 -13.68 -7.50
CA ILE A 573 -14.61 -14.80 -8.44
C ILE A 573 -15.23 -14.22 -9.70
N ASP A 574 -14.68 -14.55 -10.86
CA ASP A 574 -15.18 -14.11 -12.15
C ASP A 574 -16.54 -14.75 -12.49
N GLU A 575 -17.42 -13.97 -13.12
CA GLU A 575 -18.77 -14.41 -13.46
C GLU A 575 -18.80 -15.63 -14.37
N SER A 576 -17.74 -15.89 -15.14
CA SER A 576 -17.66 -17.06 -16.02
C SER A 576 -17.57 -18.40 -15.28
N TYR A 577 -17.30 -18.39 -13.97
CA TYR A 577 -17.28 -19.58 -13.12
C TYR A 577 -18.54 -19.75 -12.27
N ILE A 578 -19.42 -18.74 -12.25
CA ILE A 578 -20.56 -18.69 -11.33
C ILE A 578 -21.82 -19.20 -12.05
N GLY A 579 -22.47 -20.22 -11.49
CA GLY A 579 -23.77 -20.69 -11.97
C GLY A 579 -24.91 -19.78 -11.52
N SER A 580 -24.96 -19.47 -10.22
CA SER A 580 -25.94 -18.55 -9.66
C SER A 580 -25.46 -17.92 -8.34
N ILE A 581 -26.10 -16.83 -7.92
CA ILE A 581 -25.92 -16.26 -6.58
C ILE A 581 -26.94 -16.91 -5.65
N LEU A 582 -26.49 -17.54 -4.57
CA LEU A 582 -27.35 -18.17 -3.57
C LEU A 582 -27.77 -17.18 -2.48
N GLU A 583 -26.81 -16.46 -1.91
CA GLU A 583 -27.06 -15.52 -0.81
C GLU A 583 -25.97 -14.44 -0.74
N ALA A 584 -26.37 -13.21 -0.41
CA ALA A 584 -25.47 -12.09 -0.15
C ALA A 584 -25.58 -11.69 1.34
N HIS A 585 -24.48 -11.83 2.07
CA HIS A 585 -24.41 -11.69 3.53
C HIS A 585 -24.08 -10.25 3.93
N ALA A 586 -24.96 -9.31 3.58
CA ALA A 586 -24.73 -7.88 3.82
C ALA A 586 -24.62 -7.50 5.30
N ASP A 587 -25.16 -8.32 6.20
CA ASP A 587 -25.09 -8.16 7.66
C ASP A 587 -23.70 -8.46 8.24
N VAL A 588 -22.84 -9.18 7.51
CA VAL A 588 -21.45 -9.46 7.89
C VAL A 588 -20.58 -8.19 7.86
N GLY A 589 -20.93 -7.22 7.02
CA GLY A 589 -20.14 -6.00 6.81
C GLY A 589 -18.89 -6.25 5.97
N THR A 590 -17.81 -5.52 6.27
CA THR A 590 -16.52 -5.62 5.58
C THR A 590 -15.70 -6.83 6.05
N ASN A 591 -14.60 -7.16 5.36
CA ASN A 591 -13.69 -8.21 5.85
C ASN A 591 -13.05 -7.87 7.20
N VAL A 592 -12.88 -6.58 7.51
CA VAL A 592 -12.43 -6.12 8.82
C VAL A 592 -13.48 -6.41 9.88
N ASP A 593 -14.76 -6.16 9.59
CA ASP A 593 -15.87 -6.45 10.49
C ASP A 593 -16.00 -7.96 10.75
N LEU A 594 -15.96 -8.77 9.69
CA LEU A 594 -15.96 -10.23 9.77
C LEU A 594 -14.84 -10.75 10.68
N MET A 595 -13.61 -10.33 10.43
CA MET A 595 -12.45 -10.81 11.19
C MET A 595 -12.46 -10.32 12.63
N THR A 596 -12.89 -9.08 12.88
CA THR A 596 -13.02 -8.54 14.24
C THR A 596 -14.06 -9.34 15.04
N ALA A 597 -15.24 -9.60 14.46
CA ALA A 597 -16.29 -10.37 15.11
C ALA A 597 -15.89 -11.84 15.32
N TYR A 598 -15.22 -12.44 14.34
CA TYR A 598 -14.72 -13.81 14.44
C TYR A 598 -13.69 -13.94 15.57
N LEU A 599 -12.69 -13.06 15.61
CA LEU A 599 -11.63 -13.07 16.62
C LEU A 599 -12.13 -12.76 18.03
N ASP A 600 -13.09 -11.83 18.19
CA ASP A 600 -13.75 -11.57 19.49
C ASP A 600 -14.47 -12.82 20.02
N ARG A 601 -15.13 -13.57 19.12
CA ARG A 601 -15.86 -14.79 19.48
C ARG A 601 -14.94 -15.96 19.84
N VAL A 602 -13.85 -16.17 19.09
CA VAL A 602 -12.95 -17.33 19.29
C VAL A 602 -11.82 -17.05 20.29
N GLY A 603 -11.45 -15.78 20.49
CA GLY A 603 -10.43 -15.31 21.43
C GLY A 603 -9.00 -15.55 20.95
N GLU A 604 -8.52 -16.79 21.04
CA GLU A 604 -7.14 -17.18 20.67
C GLU A 604 -7.15 -18.12 19.46
N VAL A 605 -6.36 -17.80 18.43
CA VAL A 605 -6.27 -18.56 17.17
C VAL A 605 -4.86 -19.13 16.94
N SER A 606 -4.79 -20.22 16.18
CA SER A 606 -3.56 -20.85 15.68
C SER A 606 -3.73 -21.20 14.20
N PRO A 607 -2.64 -21.23 13.40
CA PRO A 607 -2.68 -21.75 12.04
C PRO A 607 -3.31 -23.13 11.97
N ALA A 608 -4.14 -23.36 10.96
CA ALA A 608 -4.74 -24.66 10.72
C ALA A 608 -3.65 -25.66 10.25
N LYS A 609 -3.36 -26.66 11.08
CA LYS A 609 -2.39 -27.74 10.78
C LYS A 609 -3.08 -29.00 10.25
N ASP A 610 -4.07 -28.82 9.38
CA ASP A 610 -4.89 -29.89 8.80
C ASP A 610 -4.42 -30.35 7.41
N GLY A 611 -3.38 -29.71 6.86
CA GLY A 611 -2.81 -30.05 5.56
C GLY A 611 -3.76 -29.76 4.39
N ARG A 612 -4.69 -28.82 4.56
CA ARG A 612 -5.65 -28.41 3.50
C ARG A 612 -4.99 -27.82 2.27
N ILE A 613 -3.79 -27.25 2.38
CA ILE A 613 -2.95 -26.87 1.26
C ILE A 613 -1.57 -27.46 1.53
N THR A 614 -1.05 -28.20 0.56
CA THR A 614 0.34 -28.69 0.56
C THR A 614 1.05 -28.07 -0.62
N LEU A 615 2.14 -27.33 -0.35
CA LEU A 615 2.94 -26.68 -1.38
C LEU A 615 4.03 -27.64 -1.90
N ILE A 616 4.10 -27.76 -3.22
CA ILE A 616 5.05 -28.60 -3.95
C ILE A 616 5.91 -27.69 -4.83
N TRP A 617 7.21 -27.63 -4.57
CA TRP A 617 8.11 -26.66 -5.23
C TRP A 617 9.01 -27.28 -6.32
N ASP A 618 9.02 -28.62 -6.43
CA ASP A 618 9.95 -29.41 -7.26
C ASP A 618 9.44 -29.78 -8.67
#